data_AF-A0A1S3HEL3-F1
#
_entry.id   AF-A0A1S3HEL3-F1
#
_cell.length_a   1.000
_cell.length_b   1.000
_cell.length_c   1.000
_cell.angle_alpha   90.00
_cell.angle_beta   90.00
_cell.angle_gamma   90.00
#
_symmetry.space_group_name_H-M   'P 1'
#
loop_
_entity.id
_entity.type
_entity.pdbx_description
1 polymer ?
#
loop_
_entity_poly.entity_id
_entity_poly.type
_entity_poly.pdbx_seq_one_letter_code
_entity_poly.pdbx_strand_id
1 'polypeptide(L)'
;MSANVAEICENTKMGREYALLGNYDTSLVYYQGVIQQIQKLLTSIKDPTRKQKWQQVRQEIATEYEHVKDISSTLASFKADNARSEYRSPLGGFHENEEPTRDPDVWPPPTPVEHR
;
A
#
# COMPACT_ATOMS: atom_id res chain seq x y z
N MET A 1 -1.57 28.78 -19.16
CA MET A 1 -0.94 28.57 -17.83
C MET A 1 -1.89 27.95 -16.80
N SER A 2 -3.22 28.04 -16.95
CA SER A 2 -4.21 27.41 -16.05
C SER A 2 -4.24 25.88 -16.13
N ALA A 3 -4.04 25.31 -17.32
CA ALA A 3 -4.08 23.86 -17.54
C ALA A 3 -3.10 23.07 -16.66
N ASN A 4 -1.89 23.60 -16.43
CA ASN A 4 -0.85 22.91 -15.65
C ASN A 4 -1.18 22.85 -14.15
N VAL A 5 -1.92 23.82 -13.62
CA VAL A 5 -2.31 23.82 -12.20
C VAL A 5 -3.51 22.89 -11.97
N ALA A 6 -4.48 22.91 -12.88
CA ALA A 6 -5.63 21.99 -12.81
C ALA A 6 -5.17 20.53 -12.88
N GLU A 7 -4.22 20.21 -13.77
CA GLU A 7 -3.62 18.88 -13.87
C GLU A 7 -2.87 18.47 -12.59
N ILE A 8 -2.08 19.38 -11.99
CA ILE A 8 -1.44 19.13 -10.68
C ILE A 8 -2.48 18.77 -9.62
N CYS A 9 -3.58 19.52 -9.55
CA CYS A 9 -4.65 19.27 -8.58
C CYS A 9 -5.33 17.91 -8.82
N GLU A 10 -5.64 17.57 -10.06
CA GLU A 10 -6.27 16.29 -10.40
C GLU A 10 -5.34 15.12 -10.09
N ASN A 11 -4.06 15.20 -10.49
CA ASN A 11 -3.07 14.17 -10.20
C ASN A 11 -2.85 14.00 -8.69
N THR A 12 -2.88 15.09 -7.92
CA THR A 12 -2.79 15.04 -6.45
C THR A 12 -3.98 14.30 -5.86
N LYS A 13 -5.19 14.60 -6.35
CA LYS A 13 -6.42 13.94 -5.93
C LYS A 13 -6.36 12.44 -6.23
N MET A 14 -5.95 12.05 -7.44
CA MET A 14 -5.78 10.64 -7.83
C MET A 14 -4.75 9.93 -6.94
N GLY A 15 -3.60 10.56 -6.65
CA GLY A 15 -2.59 10.00 -5.74
C GLY A 15 -3.15 9.68 -4.36
N ARG A 16 -3.96 10.59 -3.79
CA ARG A 16 -4.64 10.39 -2.50
C ARG A 16 -5.71 9.32 -2.55
N GLU A 17 -6.51 9.27 -3.61
CA GLU A 17 -7.55 8.26 -3.80
C GLU A 17 -6.95 6.85 -3.89
N TYR A 18 -5.89 6.66 -4.66
CA TYR A 18 -5.18 5.38 -4.71
C TYR A 18 -4.56 4.98 -3.36
N ALA A 19 -4.04 5.94 -2.59
CA ALA A 19 -3.53 5.68 -1.24
C ALA A 19 -4.64 5.17 -0.31
N LEU A 20 -5.82 5.81 -0.35
CA LEU A 20 -6.98 5.42 0.46
C LEU A 20 -7.55 4.06 0.07
N LEU A 21 -7.48 3.70 -1.21
CA LEU A 21 -7.89 2.38 -1.73
C LEU A 21 -6.83 1.28 -1.50
N GLY A 22 -5.69 1.60 -0.89
CA GLY A 22 -4.60 0.65 -0.63
C GLY A 22 -3.75 0.30 -1.84
N ASN A 23 -3.95 0.97 -2.99
CA ASN A 23 -3.12 0.82 -4.17
C ASN A 23 -1.89 1.75 -4.06
N TYR A 24 -0.98 1.41 -3.15
CA TYR A 24 0.18 2.23 -2.81
C TYR A 24 1.16 2.38 -3.98
N ASP A 25 1.35 1.35 -4.80
CA ASP A 25 2.25 1.42 -5.96
C ASP A 25 1.79 2.49 -6.96
N THR A 26 0.49 2.50 -7.30
CA THR A 26 -0.07 3.52 -8.20
C THR A 26 -0.02 4.90 -7.54
N SER A 27 -0.38 4.99 -6.26
CA SER A 27 -0.33 6.24 -5.49
C SER A 27 1.06 6.89 -5.51
N LEU A 28 2.13 6.11 -5.29
CA LEU A 28 3.52 6.59 -5.29
C LEU A 28 3.92 7.20 -6.63
N VAL A 29 3.49 6.60 -7.75
CA VAL A 29 3.75 7.13 -9.11
C VAL A 29 3.07 8.49 -9.31
N TYR A 30 1.81 8.64 -8.89
CA TYR A 30 1.10 9.92 -8.95
C TYR A 30 1.80 11.00 -8.13
N TYR A 31 2.16 10.70 -6.87
CA TYR A 31 2.85 11.65 -6.02
C TYR A 31 4.21 12.07 -6.60
N GLN A 32 5.01 11.13 -7.11
CA GLN A 32 6.28 11.45 -7.75
C GLN A 32 6.08 12.38 -8.96
N GLY A 33 5.07 12.11 -9.78
CA GLY A 33 4.69 12.96 -10.92
C GLY A 33 4.29 14.37 -10.48
N VAL A 34 3.44 14.50 -9.47
CA VAL A 34 2.99 15.79 -8.90
C VAL A 34 4.18 16.60 -8.38
N ILE A 35 5.09 15.99 -7.63
CA ILE A 35 6.28 16.67 -7.10
C ILE A 35 7.14 17.24 -8.25
N GLN A 36 7.30 16.50 -9.35
CA GLN A 36 8.02 16.97 -10.54
C GLN A 36 7.27 18.09 -11.27
N GLN A 37 5.95 17.99 -11.41
CA GLN A 37 5.12 19.04 -12.01
C GLN A 37 5.19 20.35 -11.21
N ILE A 38 5.15 20.27 -9.87
CA ILE A 38 5.30 21.44 -9.00
C ILE A 38 6.72 22.01 -9.10
N GLN A 39 7.76 21.16 -9.17
CA GLN A 39 9.13 21.62 -9.38
C GLN A 39 9.28 22.40 -10.69
N LYS A 40 8.67 21.92 -11.78
CA LYS A 40 8.62 22.63 -13.07
C LYS A 40 7.81 23.93 -12.98
N LEU A 41 6.72 23.95 -12.22
CA LEU A 41 5.96 25.18 -11.98
C LEU A 41 6.82 26.23 -11.26
N LEU A 42 7.57 25.82 -10.23
CA LEU A 42 8.44 26.68 -9.42
C LEU A 42 9.54 27.40 -10.23
N THR A 43 10.02 26.82 -11.34
CA THR A 43 11.00 27.49 -12.22
C THR A 43 10.38 28.62 -13.03
N SER A 44 9.07 28.57 -13.29
CA SER A 44 8.34 29.57 -14.07
C SER A 44 7.80 30.75 -13.24
N ILE A 45 7.73 30.61 -11.90
CA ILE A 45 7.17 31.63 -11.01
C ILE A 45 8.21 32.72 -10.73
N LYS A 46 7.88 33.97 -11.06
CA LYS A 46 8.68 35.16 -10.75
C LYS A 46 8.37 35.78 -9.39
N ASP A 47 7.11 35.72 -8.97
CA ASP A 47 6.67 36.31 -7.69
C ASP A 47 7.17 35.47 -6.49
N PRO A 48 7.99 36.05 -5.58
CA PRO A 48 8.55 35.32 -4.45
C PRO A 48 7.48 34.80 -3.48
N THR A 49 6.40 35.55 -3.26
CA THR A 49 5.33 35.16 -2.33
C THR A 49 4.60 33.92 -2.83
N ARG A 50 4.21 33.92 -4.11
CA ARG A 50 3.63 32.75 -4.77
C ARG A 50 4.60 31.57 -4.81
N LYS A 51 5.89 31.82 -5.06
CA LYS A 51 6.91 30.77 -5.09
C LYS A 51 7.03 30.09 -3.72
N GLN A 52 7.03 30.85 -2.64
CA GLN A 52 7.05 30.32 -1.28
C GLN A 52 5.84 29.44 -0.98
N LYS A 53 4.62 29.87 -1.36
CA LYS A 53 3.41 29.06 -1.19
C LYS A 53 3.51 27.71 -1.93
N TRP A 54 4.01 27.72 -3.16
CA TRP A 54 4.19 26.47 -3.93
C TRP A 54 5.31 25.59 -3.39
N GLN A 55 6.36 26.15 -2.78
CA GLN A 55 7.36 25.37 -2.04
C GLN A 55 6.74 24.65 -0.84
N GLN A 56 5.86 25.34 -0.09
CA GLN A 56 5.15 24.73 1.02
C GLN A 56 4.25 23.57 0.54
N VAL A 57 3.44 23.79 -0.51
CA VAL A 57 2.61 22.72 -1.11
C VAL A 57 3.47 21.54 -1.54
N ARG A 58 4.63 21.78 -2.19
CA ARG A 58 5.55 20.71 -2.57
C ARG A 58 6.04 19.90 -1.37
N GLN A 59 6.34 20.57 -0.26
CA GLN A 59 6.79 19.90 0.96
C GLN A 59 5.69 19.05 1.58
N GLU A 60 4.46 19.56 1.63
CA GLU A 60 3.29 18.81 2.13
C GLU A 60 3.06 17.53 1.29
N ILE A 61 3.11 17.64 -0.04
CA ILE A 61 3.00 16.48 -0.93
C ILE A 61 4.16 15.50 -0.77
N ALA A 62 5.38 15.98 -0.55
CA ALA A 62 6.54 15.12 -0.28
C ALA A 62 6.38 14.34 1.04
N THR A 63 5.80 14.97 2.07
CA THR A 63 5.47 14.30 3.33
C THR A 63 4.42 13.20 3.11
N GLU A 64 3.35 13.48 2.36
CA GLU A 64 2.35 12.47 2.00
C GLU A 64 2.96 11.28 1.24
N TYR A 65 3.89 11.55 0.31
CA TYR A 65 4.63 10.52 -0.42
C TYR A 65 5.44 9.61 0.51
N GLU A 66 6.21 10.17 1.44
CA GLU A 66 7.00 9.36 2.38
C GLU A 66 6.10 8.53 3.30
N HIS A 67 4.95 9.06 3.76
CA HIS A 67 3.98 8.25 4.52
C HIS A 67 3.50 7.03 3.73
N VAL A 68 3.14 7.20 2.46
CA VAL A 68 2.69 6.07 1.61
C VAL A 68 3.81 5.06 1.39
N LYS A 69 5.04 5.55 1.23
CA LYS A 69 6.23 4.71 1.05
C LYS A 69 6.55 3.90 2.30
N ASP A 70 6.43 4.50 3.48
CA ASP A 70 6.60 3.82 4.77
C ASP A 70 5.54 2.73 4.99
N ILE A 71 4.28 3.02 4.63
CA ILE A 71 3.19 2.02 4.65
C ILE A 71 3.52 0.86 3.72
N SER A 72 3.90 1.15 2.46
CA SER A 72 4.27 0.13 1.48
C SER A 72 5.45 -0.73 1.94
N SER A 73 6.48 -0.11 2.52
CA SER A 73 7.63 -0.80 3.09
C SER A 73 7.25 -1.71 4.26
N THR A 74 6.37 -1.25 5.15
CA THR A 74 5.87 -2.04 6.29
C THR A 74 5.05 -3.25 5.81
N LEU A 75 4.25 -3.09 4.76
CA LEU A 75 3.51 -4.21 4.17
C LEU A 75 4.45 -5.20 3.47
N ALA A 76 5.51 -4.71 2.84
CA ALA A 76 6.51 -5.56 2.20
C ALA A 76 7.30 -6.40 3.21
N SER A 77 7.60 -5.86 4.40
CA SER A 77 8.29 -6.62 5.45
C SER A 77 7.45 -7.81 5.94
N PHE A 78 6.13 -7.64 6.12
CA PHE A 78 5.26 -8.75 6.49
C PHE A 78 5.24 -9.88 5.46
N LYS A 79 5.29 -9.54 4.16
CA LYS A 79 5.39 -10.55 3.09
C LYS A 79 6.72 -11.30 3.13
N ALA A 80 7.82 -10.59 3.40
CA ALA A 80 9.14 -11.19 3.50
C ALA A 80 9.30 -12.09 4.74
N ASP A 81 8.70 -11.70 5.87
CA ASP A 81 8.71 -12.50 7.10
C ASP A 81 7.80 -13.74 6.99
N ASN A 82 6.65 -13.63 6.33
CA ASN A 82 5.81 -14.80 6.03
C ASN A 82 6.55 -15.82 5.15
N ALA A 83 7.24 -15.36 4.10
CA ALA A 83 8.07 -16.22 3.27
C ALA A 83 9.16 -16.93 4.10
N ARG A 84 9.79 -16.25 5.05
CA ARG A 84 10.78 -16.87 5.96
C ARG A 84 10.17 -17.89 6.92
N SER A 85 8.90 -17.73 7.31
CA SER A 85 8.16 -18.67 8.15
C SER A 85 7.83 -19.97 7.40
N GLU A 86 7.44 -19.86 6.13
CA GLU A 86 7.15 -21.02 5.26
C GLU A 86 8.37 -21.94 5.06
N TYR A 87 9.61 -21.41 5.13
CA TYR A 87 10.84 -22.19 5.06
C TYR A 87 11.41 -22.64 6.42
N ARG A 88 10.75 -22.33 7.54
CA ARG A 88 11.22 -22.68 8.91
C ARG A 88 10.41 -23.77 9.60
N SER A 89 9.41 -24.36 8.95
CA SER A 89 8.83 -25.61 9.43
C SER A 89 9.83 -26.76 9.24
N PRO A 90 10.25 -27.47 10.31
CA PRO A 90 11.16 -28.61 10.20
C PRO A 90 10.53 -29.87 9.59
N LEU A 91 9.24 -29.82 9.21
CA LEU A 91 8.55 -30.93 8.59
C LEU A 91 8.23 -30.57 7.14
N GLY A 92 8.93 -31.26 6.24
CA GLY A 92 8.83 -31.15 4.79
C GLY A 92 7.39 -31.25 4.27
N GLY A 93 7.22 -30.68 3.08
CA GLY A 93 5.92 -30.39 2.51
C GLY A 93 5.03 -31.60 2.29
N PHE A 94 3.73 -31.33 2.36
CA PHE A 94 2.73 -32.04 1.60
C PHE A 94 1.78 -31.00 1.03
N HIS A 95 1.90 -30.80 -0.27
CA HIS A 95 0.83 -30.25 -1.07
C HIS A 95 -0.18 -31.37 -1.24
N GLU A 96 -1.13 -31.50 -0.32
CA GLU A 96 -2.28 -32.37 -0.50
C GLU A 96 -3.54 -31.67 0.01
N ASN A 97 -4.55 -31.66 -0.84
CA ASN A 97 -5.83 -31.03 -0.61
C ASN A 97 -6.55 -31.74 0.54
N GLU A 98 -6.44 -31.24 1.78
CA GLU A 98 -7.28 -31.71 2.88
C GLU A 98 -8.07 -30.58 3.54
N GLU A 99 -9.36 -30.86 3.64
CA GLU A 99 -10.49 -30.05 4.07
C GLU A 99 -10.27 -29.35 5.43
N PRO A 100 -10.54 -28.04 5.56
CA PRO A 100 -10.24 -27.29 6.76
C PRO A 100 -11.37 -27.39 7.78
N THR A 101 -11.57 -28.51 8.46
CA THR A 101 -12.47 -28.54 9.64
C THR A 101 -12.15 -29.66 10.63
N ARG A 102 -11.10 -29.50 11.45
CA ARG A 102 -11.00 -30.20 12.74
C ARG A 102 -10.83 -29.16 13.84
N ASP A 103 -11.93 -28.52 14.16
CA ASP A 103 -12.09 -27.72 15.37
C ASP A 103 -11.81 -28.63 16.60
N PRO A 104 -10.84 -28.28 17.47
CA PRO A 104 -10.43 -29.11 18.60
C PRO A 104 -11.52 -29.37 19.64
N ASP A 105 -12.66 -28.67 19.58
CA ASP A 105 -13.82 -28.92 20.45
C ASP A 105 -14.86 -29.89 19.83
N VAL A 106 -14.58 -30.49 18.67
CA VAL A 106 -15.49 -31.43 18.01
C VAL A 106 -15.19 -32.88 18.43
N TRP A 107 -16.02 -33.39 19.33
CA TRP A 107 -15.95 -34.79 19.79
C TRP A 107 -16.23 -35.78 18.65
N PRO A 108 -15.49 -36.91 18.54
CA PRO A 108 -15.74 -37.91 17.51
C PRO A 108 -17.12 -38.58 17.68
N PRO A 109 -17.77 -39.04 16.59
CA PRO A 109 -19.05 -39.73 16.70
C PRO A 109 -18.94 -40.99 17.56
N PRO A 110 -19.95 -41.31 18.37
CA PRO A 110 -19.91 -42.49 19.23
C PRO A 110 -19.81 -43.76 18.39
N THR A 111 -19.01 -44.71 18.86
CA THR A 111 -18.85 -46.02 18.21
C THR A 111 -20.20 -46.73 18.10
N PRO A 112 -20.59 -47.23 16.91
CA PRO A 112 -21.86 -47.92 16.72
C PRO A 112 -21.98 -49.12 17.65
N VAL A 113 -23.13 -49.23 18.32
CA VAL A 113 -23.43 -50.38 19.16
C VAL A 113 -23.74 -51.57 18.25
N GLU A 114 -22.96 -52.64 18.36
CA GLU A 114 -23.27 -53.88 17.65
C GLU A 114 -24.55 -54.49 18.24
N HIS A 115 -25.62 -54.50 17.46
CA HIS A 115 -26.80 -55.28 17.76
C HIS A 115 -26.56 -56.72 17.28
N ARG A 116 -26.46 -57.65 18.24
CA ARG A 116 -26.52 -59.10 18.00
C ARG A 116 -27.95 -59.58 17.83
#